data_AF-A0A376J4G0-F1
#
_entry.id   AF-A0A376J4G0-F1
#
_cell.length_a   1.000
_cell.length_b   1.000
_cell.length_c   1.000
_cell.angle_alpha   90.00
_cell.angle_beta   90.00
_cell.angle_gamma   90.00
#
_symmetry.space_group_name_H-M   'P 1'
#
loop_
_entity.id
_entity.type
_entity.pdbx_description
1 polymer ?
#
loop_
_entity_poly.entity_id
_entity_poly.type
_entity_poly.pdbx_seq_one_letter_code
_entity_poly.pdbx_strand_id
1 'polypeptide(L)'
;MDWHLKGAGLTPYSRMGDGRAVLRSTIRESLASEAMHYLGIPTTRALSIVTSDSPVYRETVEPGAMLMRVALSHLRFGHFEHFYYRREPEKVRQLADFAIRHYWSHLADDEDNTVSGLPMLSHVPHR
;
A
#
# COMPACT_ATOMS: atom_id res chain seq x y z
N MET A 1 4.09 -11.52 2.65
CA MET A 1 2.76 -10.91 2.77
C MET A 1 2.84 -9.87 3.88
N ASP A 2 2.53 -8.63 3.55
CA ASP A 2 2.52 -7.51 4.48
C ASP A 2 1.25 -7.51 5.33
N TRP A 3 1.38 -7.07 6.58
CA TRP A 3 0.27 -6.87 7.50
C TRP A 3 0.18 -5.37 7.81
N HIS A 4 -0.79 -4.70 7.21
CA HIS A 4 -0.98 -3.26 7.36
C HIS A 4 -2.23 -2.98 8.20
N LEU A 5 -2.01 -2.47 9.41
CA LEU A 5 -3.09 -2.09 10.32
C LEU A 5 -3.58 -0.67 10.03
N LYS A 6 -4.63 -0.55 9.20
CA LYS A 6 -5.27 0.73 8.92
C LYS A 6 -6.01 1.22 10.16
N GLY A 7 -5.81 2.48 10.55
CA GLY A 7 -6.43 3.08 11.74
C GLY A 7 -5.66 2.90 13.04
N ALA A 8 -4.40 2.42 12.98
CA ALA A 8 -3.56 2.15 14.13
C ALA A 8 -3.28 3.37 15.03
N GLY A 9 -3.44 4.60 14.52
CA GLY A 9 -3.21 5.83 15.26
C GLY A 9 -2.28 6.80 14.53
N LEU A 10 -1.80 7.80 15.26
CA LEU A 10 -0.92 8.84 14.73
C LEU A 10 0.45 8.29 14.34
N THR A 11 1.03 8.87 13.30
CA THR A 11 2.38 8.63 12.81
C THR A 11 3.03 9.97 12.44
N PRO A 12 4.36 10.03 12.22
CA PRO A 12 4.99 11.22 11.66
C PRO A 12 4.41 11.67 10.31
N TYR A 13 3.68 10.80 9.61
CA TYR A 13 3.07 11.06 8.31
C TYR A 13 1.58 11.46 8.39
N SER A 14 1.01 11.58 9.59
CA SER A 14 -0.43 11.87 9.80
C SER A 14 -0.85 13.28 9.36
N ARG A 15 0.10 14.21 9.20
CA ARG A 15 -0.20 15.63 8.89
C ARG A 15 -1.20 16.19 9.91
N MET A 16 -2.35 16.67 9.44
CA MET A 16 -3.43 17.22 10.28
C MET A 16 -4.53 16.19 10.61
N GLY A 17 -4.37 14.93 10.22
CA GLY A 17 -5.33 13.86 10.49
C GLY A 17 -5.11 13.19 11.84
N ASP A 18 -6.16 12.59 12.40
CA ASP A 18 -6.14 11.89 13.69
C ASP A 18 -5.49 10.50 13.65
N GLY A 19 -5.15 9.99 12.46
CA GLY A 19 -4.60 8.64 12.27
C GLY A 19 -5.60 7.51 12.54
N ARG A 20 -6.90 7.81 12.64
CA ARG A 20 -7.96 6.83 12.90
C ARG A 20 -8.75 6.50 11.65
N ALA A 21 -9.29 5.29 11.61
CA ALA A 21 -10.33 4.90 10.67
C ALA A 21 -11.67 4.77 11.41
N VAL A 22 -12.76 4.94 10.67
CA VAL A 22 -14.14 4.79 11.17
C VAL A 22 -14.74 3.47 10.72
N LEU A 23 -15.70 2.94 11.47
CA LEU A 23 -16.32 1.64 11.19
C LEU A 23 -16.90 1.56 9.77
N ARG A 24 -17.65 2.57 9.31
CA ARG A 24 -18.21 2.56 7.94
C ARG A 24 -17.13 2.40 6.86
N SER A 25 -15.96 3.00 7.07
CA SER A 25 -14.86 2.97 6.11
C SER A 25 -14.19 1.61 6.06
N THR A 26 -13.97 0.99 7.23
CA THR A 26 -13.35 -0.33 7.33
C THR A 26 -14.25 -1.43 6.76
N ILE A 27 -15.56 -1.37 7.02
CA ILE A 27 -16.55 -2.29 6.43
C ILE A 27 -16.56 -2.19 4.90
N ARG A 28 -16.65 -0.97 4.35
CA ARG A 28 -16.68 -0.78 2.90
C ARG A 28 -15.40 -1.26 2.22
N GLU A 29 -14.23 -0.99 2.80
CA GLU A 29 -12.95 -1.47 2.27
C GLU A 29 -12.90 -3.01 2.31
N SER A 30 -13.31 -3.64 3.42
CA SER A 30 -13.33 -5.10 3.50
C SER A 30 -14.26 -5.74 2.47
N LEU A 31 -15.49 -5.23 2.32
CA LEU A 31 -16.45 -5.76 1.35
C LEU A 31 -15.94 -5.60 -0.09
N ALA A 32 -15.41 -4.42 -0.43
CA ALA A 32 -14.87 -4.18 -1.77
C ALA A 32 -13.63 -5.02 -2.05
N SER A 33 -12.68 -5.10 -1.11
CA SER A 33 -11.47 -5.92 -1.23
C SER A 33 -11.78 -7.38 -1.48
N GLU A 34 -12.67 -7.97 -0.69
CA GLU A 34 -13.00 -9.39 -0.84
C GLU A 34 -13.88 -9.65 -2.06
N ALA A 35 -14.82 -8.76 -2.39
CA ALA A 35 -15.61 -8.88 -3.62
C ALA A 35 -14.71 -8.85 -4.86
N MET A 36 -13.76 -7.92 -4.94
CA MET A 36 -12.82 -7.83 -6.06
C MET A 36 -11.97 -9.11 -6.17
N HIS A 37 -11.52 -9.66 -5.05
CA HIS A 37 -10.77 -10.92 -5.04
C HIS A 37 -11.59 -12.08 -5.61
N TYR A 38 -12.84 -12.24 -5.16
CA TYR A 38 -13.72 -13.30 -5.66
C TYR A 38 -14.22 -13.07 -7.10
N LEU A 39 -14.13 -11.84 -7.61
CA LEU A 39 -14.31 -11.52 -9.03
C LEU A 39 -13.06 -11.80 -9.89
N GLY A 40 -11.96 -12.26 -9.28
CA GLY A 40 -10.70 -12.52 -9.98
C GLY A 40 -9.90 -11.27 -10.33
N ILE A 41 -10.22 -10.13 -9.72
CA ILE A 41 -9.53 -8.85 -9.98
C ILE A 41 -8.42 -8.65 -8.93
N PRO A 42 -7.17 -8.34 -9.34
CA PRO A 42 -6.09 -8.06 -8.41
C PRO A 42 -6.42 -6.96 -7.42
N THR A 43 -6.24 -7.24 -6.12
CA THR A 43 -6.62 -6.34 -5.03
C THR A 43 -5.87 -6.68 -3.75
N THR A 44 -5.81 -5.75 -2.81
CA THR A 44 -5.43 -6.06 -1.43
C THR A 44 -6.54 -6.83 -0.72
N ARG A 45 -6.19 -7.65 0.26
CA ARG A 45 -7.12 -8.49 1.03
C ARG A 45 -7.43 -7.89 2.40
N ALA A 46 -8.61 -8.19 2.92
CA ALA A 46 -9.06 -7.79 4.24
C ALA A 46 -9.11 -9.00 5.17
N LEU A 47 -8.28 -9.00 6.21
CA LEU A 47 -8.17 -10.13 7.14
C LEU A 47 -9.10 -10.00 8.35
N SER A 48 -9.20 -8.80 8.95
CA SER A 48 -10.06 -8.57 10.12
C SER A 48 -10.47 -7.12 10.28
N ILE A 49 -11.63 -6.90 10.88
CA ILE A 49 -12.11 -5.59 11.35
C ILE A 49 -12.25 -5.65 12.87
N VAL A 50 -11.78 -4.61 13.55
CA VAL A 50 -12.00 -4.40 14.99
C VAL A 50 -12.63 -3.03 15.19
N THR A 51 -13.73 -2.95 15.94
CA THR A 51 -14.39 -1.69 16.31
C THR A 51 -14.07 -1.30 17.75
N SER A 52 -14.28 -0.03 18.10
CA SER A 52 -14.22 0.44 19.49
C SER A 52 -15.27 1.51 19.76
N ASP A 53 -15.45 1.84 21.04
CA ASP A 53 -16.27 2.97 21.49
C ASP A 53 -15.51 4.31 21.42
N SER A 54 -14.31 4.33 20.83
CA SER A 54 -13.53 5.57 20.68
C SER A 54 -14.20 6.49 19.66
N PRO A 55 -14.60 7.72 20.04
CA PRO A 55 -15.25 8.64 19.09
C PRO A 55 -14.22 9.18 18.09
N VAL A 56 -14.57 9.13 16.81
CA VAL A 56 -13.78 9.70 15.71
C VAL A 56 -14.65 10.73 14.99
N TYR A 57 -14.11 11.95 14.84
CA TYR A 57 -14.85 13.09 14.31
C TYR A 57 -14.66 13.18 12.78
N ARG A 58 -15.75 13.06 12.03
CA ARG A 58 -15.83 13.30 10.58
C ARG A 58 -16.98 14.27 10.31
N GLU A 59 -17.79 14.03 9.29
CA GLU A 59 -19.04 14.78 9.08
C GLU A 59 -20.02 14.57 10.25
N THR A 60 -19.96 13.38 10.86
CA THR A 60 -20.63 13.02 12.11
C THR A 60 -19.62 12.37 13.07
N VAL A 61 -19.99 12.21 14.34
CA VAL A 61 -19.20 11.38 15.28
C VAL A 61 -19.43 9.91 14.94
N GLU A 62 -18.36 9.15 14.76
CA GLU A 62 -18.41 7.75 14.35
C GLU A 62 -17.55 6.86 15.27
N PRO A 63 -17.88 5.57 15.42
CA PRO A 63 -17.03 4.64 16.14
C PRO A 63 -15.70 4.42 15.39
N GLY A 64 -14.61 4.52 16.14
CA GLY A 64 -13.29 4.16 15.68
C GLY A 64 -13.21 2.67 15.32
N ALA A 65 -12.44 2.37 14.28
CA ALA A 65 -12.20 1.00 13.86
C ALA A 65 -10.81 0.85 13.26
N MET A 66 -10.35 -0.40 13.20
CA MET A 66 -9.14 -0.80 12.51
C MET A 66 -9.43 -1.93 11.52
N LEU A 67 -8.66 -1.96 10.43
CA LEU A 67 -8.70 -3.00 9.40
C LEU A 67 -7.29 -3.58 9.25
N MET A 68 -7.16 -4.90 9.40
CA MET A 68 -5.94 -5.61 9.02
C MET A 68 -5.97 -5.88 7.51
N ARG A 69 -5.24 -5.07 6.74
CA ARG A 69 -5.08 -5.23 5.29
C ARG A 69 -3.85 -6.06 4.99
N VAL A 70 -4.00 -7.03 4.09
CA VAL A 70 -2.92 -7.93 3.66
C VAL A 70 -2.66 -7.77 2.17
N ALA A 71 -1.40 -7.71 1.78
CA ALA A 71 -0.97 -7.60 0.38
C ALA A 71 0.40 -8.22 0.19
N LEU A 72 0.78 -8.55 -1.04
CA LEU A 72 2.16 -8.94 -1.34
C LEU A 72 3.14 -7.79 -1.08
N SER A 73 2.70 -6.55 -1.32
CA SER A 73 3.46 -5.32 -1.15
C SER A 73 2.54 -4.14 -0.90
N HIS A 74 3.01 -3.15 -0.14
CA HIS A 74 2.42 -1.81 -0.07
C HIS A 74 3.15 -0.74 -0.89
N LEU A 75 4.07 -1.15 -1.77
CA LEU A 75 4.71 -0.23 -2.73
C LEU A 75 3.68 0.50 -3.60
N ARG A 76 4.01 1.73 -3.97
CA ARG A 76 3.17 2.66 -4.75
C ARG A 76 4.10 3.54 -5.58
N PHE A 77 3.62 4.11 -6.68
CA PHE A 77 4.39 5.07 -7.47
C PHE A 77 4.87 6.26 -6.62
N GLY A 78 4.03 6.72 -5.68
CA GLY A 78 4.40 7.76 -4.72
C GLY A 78 5.64 7.50 -3.88
N HIS A 79 6.05 6.24 -3.66
CA HIS A 79 7.30 5.94 -2.96
C HIS A 79 8.52 6.30 -3.81
N PHE A 80 8.45 6.09 -5.12
CA PHE A 80 9.50 6.48 -6.07
C PHE A 80 9.50 8.01 -6.24
N GLU A 81 8.33 8.61 -6.44
CA GLU A 81 8.16 10.05 -6.56
C GLU A 81 8.70 10.79 -5.32
N HIS A 82 8.49 10.26 -4.11
CA HIS A 82 8.99 10.85 -2.88
C HIS A 82 10.51 11.07 -2.91
N PHE A 83 11.28 10.07 -3.34
CA PHE A 83 12.75 10.19 -3.42
C PHE A 83 13.20 10.95 -4.67
N TYR A 84 12.49 10.81 -5.77
CA TYR A 84 12.76 11.55 -7.00
C TYR A 84 12.70 13.07 -6.79
N TYR A 85 11.60 13.58 -6.23
CA TYR A 85 11.43 15.02 -5.99
C TYR A 85 12.34 15.57 -4.88
N ARG A 86 12.88 14.69 -4.03
CA ARG A 86 13.92 15.04 -3.05
C ARG A 86 15.34 15.04 -3.63
N ARG A 87 15.50 14.72 -4.92
CA ARG A 87 16.80 14.59 -5.58
C ARG A 87 17.68 13.53 -4.93
N GLU A 88 17.07 12.42 -4.49
CA GLU A 88 17.74 11.27 -3.88
C GLU A 88 17.70 10.05 -4.84
N PRO A 89 18.38 10.10 -6.02
CA PRO A 89 18.24 9.10 -7.08
C PRO A 89 18.72 7.69 -6.66
N GLU A 90 19.72 7.62 -5.78
CA GLU A 90 20.20 6.33 -5.24
C GLU A 90 19.10 5.58 -4.48
N LYS A 91 18.20 6.30 -3.79
CA LYS A 91 17.07 5.67 -3.09
C LYS A 91 15.96 5.24 -4.04
N VAL A 92 15.78 5.97 -5.14
CA VAL A 92 14.87 5.52 -6.23
C VAL A 92 15.38 4.21 -6.80
N ARG A 93 16.70 4.12 -7.08
CA ARG A 93 17.35 2.88 -7.55
C ARG A 93 17.22 1.76 -6.53
N GLN A 94 17.54 2.01 -5.27
CA GLN A 94 17.40 1.03 -4.20
C GLN A 94 15.98 0.47 -4.09
N LEU A 95 14.97 1.33 -4.22
CA LEU A 95 13.57 0.91 -4.18
C LEU A 95 13.17 0.07 -5.41
N ALA A 96 13.70 0.42 -6.59
CA ALA A 96 13.49 -0.35 -7.82
C ALA A 96 14.14 -1.73 -7.72
N ASP A 97 15.39 -1.79 -7.26
CA ASP A 97 16.12 -3.04 -7.06
C ASP A 97 15.41 -3.95 -6.05
N PHE A 98 14.90 -3.37 -4.95
CA PHE A 98 14.07 -4.09 -4.00
C PHE A 98 12.79 -4.64 -4.66
N ALA A 99 12.09 -3.81 -5.44
CA ALA A 99 10.86 -4.23 -6.11
C ALA A 99 11.10 -5.37 -7.11
N ILE A 100 12.14 -5.26 -7.93
CA ILE A 100 12.53 -6.29 -8.90
C ILE A 100 12.86 -7.59 -8.18
N ARG A 101 13.76 -7.56 -7.20
CA ARG A 101 14.20 -8.75 -6.47
C ARG A 101 13.05 -9.54 -5.84
N HIS A 102 12.03 -8.85 -5.31
CA HIS A 102 10.96 -9.49 -4.55
C HIS A 102 9.68 -9.77 -5.35
N TYR A 103 9.38 -9.00 -6.41
CA TYR A 103 8.10 -9.09 -7.12
C TYR A 103 8.23 -9.36 -8.64
N TRP A 104 9.45 -9.26 -9.17
CA TRP A 104 9.82 -9.61 -10.54
C TRP A 104 11.17 -10.34 -10.55
N SER A 105 11.34 -11.35 -9.69
CA SER A 105 12.61 -12.07 -9.56
C SER A 105 13.11 -12.68 -10.87
N HIS A 106 12.19 -13.02 -11.79
CA HIS A 106 12.51 -13.50 -13.14
C HIS A 106 13.23 -12.46 -14.01
N LEU A 107 13.17 -11.17 -13.67
CA LEU A 107 13.93 -10.11 -14.34
C LEU A 107 15.31 -9.91 -13.70
N ALA A 108 15.59 -10.45 -12.51
CA ALA A 108 16.82 -10.13 -11.79
C ALA A 108 18.10 -10.66 -12.48
N ASP A 109 17.97 -11.68 -13.34
CA ASP A 109 19.10 -12.37 -13.99
C ASP A 109 19.39 -11.86 -15.42
N ASP A 110 18.66 -10.86 -15.93
CA ASP A 110 18.97 -10.24 -17.23
C ASP A 110 20.13 -9.24 -17.10
N GLU A 111 21.21 -9.44 -17.86
CA GLU A 111 22.41 -8.57 -17.83
C GLU A 111 22.09 -7.10 -18.15
N ASP A 112 21.05 -6.83 -18.96
CA ASP A 112 20.56 -5.49 -19.28
C ASP A 112 19.90 -4.76 -18.09
N ASN A 113 19.55 -5.46 -17.01
CA ASN A 113 18.88 -4.85 -15.84
C ASN A 113 19.80 -4.06 -14.93
N THR A 114 21.13 -4.25 -15.04
CA THR A 114 22.07 -3.69 -14.06
C THR A 114 22.59 -2.30 -14.40
N VAL A 115 22.45 -1.83 -15.64
CA VAL A 115 23.13 -0.60 -16.08
C VAL A 115 22.23 0.44 -16.78
N SER A 116 21.07 0.08 -17.35
CA SER A 116 20.22 1.08 -18.03
C SER A 116 18.74 0.70 -18.01
N GLY A 117 18.00 1.18 -17.00
CA GLY A 117 16.61 1.64 -17.14
C GLY A 117 15.52 0.69 -17.67
N LEU A 118 14.42 0.62 -16.89
CA LEU A 118 13.04 0.45 -17.39
C LEU A 118 12.42 -0.95 -17.67
N PRO A 119 13.02 -2.12 -17.41
CA PRO A 119 12.29 -3.39 -17.64
C PRO A 119 11.10 -3.55 -16.67
N MET A 120 11.22 -3.10 -15.41
CA MET A 120 10.05 -3.00 -14.53
C MET A 120 8.98 -2.05 -15.11
N LEU A 121 9.39 -0.94 -15.72
CA LEU A 121 8.47 0.08 -16.23
C LEU A 121 7.71 -0.36 -17.49
N SER A 122 8.17 -1.37 -18.22
CA SER A 122 7.38 -2.02 -19.27
C SER A 122 6.38 -3.04 -18.71
N HIS A 123 6.64 -3.66 -17.55
CA HIS A 123 5.75 -4.67 -16.95
C HIS A 123 4.66 -4.06 -16.06
N VAL A 124 4.93 -2.93 -15.42
CA VAL A 124 3.98 -2.24 -14.54
C VAL A 124 2.67 -1.82 -15.26
N PRO A 125 2.69 -1.27 -16.49
CA PRO A 125 1.47 -0.88 -17.22
C PRO A 125 0.56 -2.05 -17.62
N HIS A 126 1.08 -3.28 -17.63
CA HIS A 126 0.34 -4.47 -18.06
C HIS A 126 -0.24 -5.31 -16.90
N ARG A 127 -0.11 -4.83 -15.66
CA ARG A 127 -0.64 -5.47 -14.45
C ARG A 127 -1.93 -4.83 -13.94
#